data_AF-A0A482VEV3-F1
#
_entry.id   AF-A0A482VEV3-F1
#
_cell.length_a   1.000
_cell.length_b   1.000
_cell.length_c   1.000
_cell.angle_alpha   90.00
_cell.angle_beta   90.00
_cell.angle_gamma   90.00
#
_symmetry.space_group_name_H-M   'P 1'
#
loop_
_entity.id
_entity.type
_entity.pdbx_description
1 polymer ?
#
loop_
_entity_poly.entity_id
_entity_poly.type
_entity_poly.pdbx_seq_one_letter_code
_entity_poly.pdbx_strand_id
1 'polypeptide(L)'
;MEKQSADKSKFLYDTITGSNNFYSCPIDENVRSRINVPFRVGGPNGNEELEAKFLEEAEKLNMFQLKGHRSVGGIRASLYNAVTLDDVNLLVKFMNEFLKQYG
;
A
#
# COMPACT_ATOMS: atom_id res chain seq x y z
N MET A 1 -17.47 -3.41 -12.83
CA MET A 1 -16.93 -3.48 -11.45
C MET A 1 -15.62 -4.26 -11.42
N GLU A 2 -15.56 -5.51 -11.89
CA GLU A 2 -14.31 -6.31 -11.85
C GLU A 2 -13.12 -5.68 -12.58
N LYS A 3 -13.34 -5.07 -13.75
CA LYS A 3 -12.27 -4.44 -14.55
C LYS A 3 -11.57 -3.30 -13.78
N GLN A 4 -12.35 -2.45 -13.10
CA GLN A 4 -11.83 -1.33 -12.32
C GLN A 4 -11.08 -1.79 -11.06
N SER A 5 -11.51 -2.86 -10.38
CA SER A 5 -10.81 -3.39 -9.20
C SER A 5 -9.51 -4.11 -9.59
N ALA A 6 -9.48 -4.79 -10.74
CA ALA A 6 -8.26 -5.38 -11.28
C ALA A 6 -7.21 -4.30 -11.59
N ASP A 7 -7.60 -3.20 -12.24
CA ASP A 7 -6.70 -2.10 -12.57
C ASP A 7 -6.13 -1.43 -11.30
N LYS A 8 -6.99 -1.16 -10.29
CA LYS A 8 -6.58 -0.54 -9.01
C LYS A 8 -5.54 -1.37 -8.24
N SER A 9 -5.85 -2.63 -7.96
CA SER A 9 -4.94 -3.49 -7.20
C SER A 9 -3.64 -3.74 -7.95
N LYS A 10 -3.70 -3.84 -9.28
CA LYS A 10 -2.50 -3.97 -10.11
C LYS A 10 -1.54 -2.79 -9.91
N PHE A 11 -2.01 -1.54 -9.96
CA PHE A 11 -1.14 -0.37 -9.77
C PHE A 11 -0.41 -0.39 -8.42
N LEU A 12 -1.09 -0.80 -7.34
CA LEU A 12 -0.45 -0.92 -6.04
C LEU A 12 0.57 -2.05 -5.99
N TYR A 13 0.24 -3.23 -6.50
CA TYR A 13 1.19 -4.35 -6.54
C TYR A 13 2.40 -4.05 -7.42
N ASP A 14 2.21 -3.42 -8.58
CA ASP A 14 3.31 -2.99 -9.44
C ASP A 14 4.22 -1.99 -8.71
N THR A 15 3.65 -1.05 -7.95
CA THR A 15 4.41 -0.09 -7.13
C THR A 15 5.19 -0.80 -6.02
N ILE A 16 4.59 -1.80 -5.37
CA ILE A 16 5.26 -2.61 -4.33
C ILE A 16 6.42 -3.37 -4.94
N THR A 17 6.20 -4.12 -6.02
CA THR A 17 7.24 -4.92 -6.70
C THR A 17 8.35 -4.04 -7.27
N GLY A 18 8.02 -2.85 -7.79
CA GLY A 18 8.97 -1.90 -8.35
C GLY A 18 9.78 -1.09 -7.34
N SER A 19 9.58 -1.29 -6.03
CA SER A 19 10.16 -0.46 -4.97
C SER A 19 11.55 -0.89 -4.47
N ASN A 20 12.23 -1.80 -5.18
CA ASN A 20 13.53 -2.35 -4.79
C ASN A 20 13.56 -2.88 -3.33
N ASN A 21 12.53 -3.66 -2.96
CA ASN A 21 12.30 -4.23 -1.63
C ASN A 21 11.97 -3.25 -0.50
N PHE A 22 11.83 -1.94 -0.77
CA PHE A 22 11.41 -1.00 0.26
C PHE A 22 9.98 -1.28 0.74
N TYR A 23 9.06 -1.55 -0.18
CA TYR A 23 7.75 -2.10 0.11
C TYR A 23 7.75 -3.62 -0.12
N SER A 24 7.06 -4.36 0.72
CA SER A 24 6.96 -5.81 0.56
C SER A 24 5.57 -6.34 0.91
N CYS A 25 4.98 -7.12 0.00
CA CYS A 25 3.74 -7.85 0.28
C CYS A 25 4.10 -9.27 0.75
N PRO A 26 3.71 -9.70 1.96
CA PRO A 26 4.04 -11.03 2.48
C PRO A 26 3.20 -12.15 1.85
N ILE A 27 2.33 -11.83 0.88
CA ILE A 27 1.39 -12.75 0.25
C ILE A 27 1.94 -13.17 -1.12
N ASP A 28 1.91 -14.49 -1.37
CA ASP A 28 2.27 -15.09 -2.66
C ASP A 28 1.46 -14.47 -3.81
N GLU A 29 2.13 -14.21 -4.93
CA GLU A 29 1.56 -13.45 -6.04
C GLU A 29 0.30 -14.10 -6.63
N ASN A 30 0.22 -15.43 -6.61
CA ASN A 30 -0.88 -16.20 -7.20
C ASN A 30 -2.18 -16.10 -6.39
N VAL A 31 -2.11 -15.65 -5.13
CA VAL A 31 -3.26 -15.58 -4.21
C VAL A 31 -3.49 -14.16 -3.67
N ARG A 32 -2.84 -13.17 -4.25
CA ARG A 32 -2.99 -11.75 -3.90
C ARG A 32 -4.44 -11.29 -4.10
N SER A 33 -5.00 -10.67 -3.06
CA SER A 33 -6.36 -10.13 -3.13
C SER A 33 -6.40 -8.87 -3.99
N ARG A 34 -7.47 -8.73 -4.78
CA ARG A 34 -7.78 -7.50 -5.52
C ARG A 34 -8.43 -6.41 -4.66
N ILE A 35 -8.83 -6.75 -3.45
CA ILE A 35 -9.56 -5.86 -2.54
C ILE A 35 -8.66 -5.43 -1.39
N ASN A 36 -7.99 -6.37 -0.71
CA ASN A 36 -7.16 -6.05 0.43
C ASN A 36 -5.70 -6.24 0.05
N VAL A 37 -4.95 -5.15 -0.02
CA VAL A 37 -3.52 -5.14 -0.39
C VAL A 37 -2.71 -4.87 0.88
N PRO A 38 -2.26 -5.91 1.62
CA PRO A 38 -1.35 -5.75 2.75
C PRO A 38 0.09 -5.59 2.27
N PHE A 39 0.85 -4.69 2.87
CA PHE A 39 2.29 -4.56 2.63
C PHE A 39 3.03 -4.00 3.85
N ARG A 40 4.33 -4.25 3.90
CA ARG A 40 5.30 -3.75 4.88
C ARG A 40 6.11 -2.62 4.25
N VAL A 41 6.61 -1.71 5.08
CA VAL A 41 7.46 -0.56 4.67
C VAL A 41 8.83 -0.68 5.32
N GLY A 42 9.90 -0.41 4.57
CA GLY A 42 11.28 -0.52 5.08
C GLY A 42 11.87 -1.94 4.99
N GLY A 43 11.39 -2.77 4.06
CA GLY A 43 11.92 -4.12 3.83
C GLY A 43 10.89 -5.25 3.98
N PRO A 44 11.31 -6.51 3.74
CA PRO A 44 10.44 -7.69 3.82
C PRO A 44 9.80 -7.91 5.19
N ASN A 45 10.52 -7.55 6.25
CA ASN A 45 10.05 -7.68 7.63
C ASN A 45 9.33 -6.43 8.13
N GLY A 46 9.37 -5.33 7.37
CA GLY A 46 8.91 -4.01 7.77
C GLY A 46 9.77 -3.34 8.85
N ASN A 47 9.61 -2.03 8.97
CA ASN A 47 10.19 -1.18 10.00
C ASN A 47 9.07 -0.37 10.64
N GLU A 48 8.84 -0.56 11.94
CA GLU A 48 7.70 0.04 12.64
C GLU A 48 7.74 1.57 12.66
N GLU A 49 8.92 2.18 12.72
CA GLU A 49 9.08 3.64 12.67
C GLU A 49 8.70 4.19 11.29
N LEU A 50 9.15 3.52 10.22
CA LEU A 50 8.78 3.89 8.86
C LEU A 50 7.30 3.64 8.57
N GLU A 51 6.73 2.55 9.09
CA GLU A 51 5.30 2.26 8.97
C GLU A 51 4.44 3.30 9.71
N ALA A 52 4.85 3.70 10.93
CA ALA A 52 4.19 4.76 11.67
C ALA A 52 4.26 6.10 10.92
N LYS A 53 5.43 6.43 10.35
CA LYS A 53 5.63 7.65 9.58
C LYS A 53 4.82 7.67 8.28
N PHE A 54 4.76 6.53 7.59
CA PHE A 54 3.93 6.36 6.40
C PHE A 54 2.47 6.65 6.72
N LEU A 55 1.94 6.13 7.83
CA LEU A 55 0.56 6.38 8.25
C LEU A 55 0.33 7.86 8.60
N GLU A 56 1.24 8.48 9.34
CA GLU A 56 1.13 9.90 9.71
C GLU A 56 1.13 10.82 8.48
N GLU A 57 1.99 10.57 7.51
CA GLU A 57 2.06 11.36 6.27
C GLU A 57 0.87 11.09 5.35
N ALA A 58 0.38 9.85 5.28
CA ALA A 58 -0.83 9.51 4.53
C ALA A 58 -2.07 10.22 5.10
N GLU A 59 -2.20 10.31 6.43
CA GLU A 59 -3.29 11.02 7.10
C GLU A 59 -3.30 12.52 6.75
N LYS A 60 -2.13 13.15 6.60
CA LYS A 60 -2.01 14.56 6.14
C LYS A 60 -2.52 14.76 4.71
N LEU A 61 -2.56 13.70 3.91
CA LEU A 61 -3.13 13.68 2.56
C LEU A 61 -4.58 13.19 2.53
N ASN A 62 -5.25 13.12 3.69
CA ASN A 62 -6.61 12.60 3.87
C ASN A 62 -6.77 11.12 3.48
N MET A 63 -5.69 10.33 3.50
CA MET A 63 -5.74 8.88 3.30
C MET A 63 -5.84 8.17 4.65
N PHE A 64 -7.06 7.80 5.03
CA PHE A 64 -7.33 7.15 6.31
C PHE A 64 -7.48 5.63 6.18
N GLN A 65 -7.48 4.94 7.33
CA GLN A 65 -7.75 3.49 7.44
C GLN A 65 -6.74 2.60 6.70
N LEU A 66 -5.51 3.09 6.53
CA LEU A 66 -4.40 2.32 5.95
C LEU A 66 -3.66 1.46 6.97
N LYS A 67 -3.94 1.60 8.27
CA LYS A 67 -3.25 0.81 9.31
C LYS A 67 -3.56 -0.69 9.15
N GLY A 68 -2.51 -1.50 9.10
CA GLY A 68 -2.59 -2.95 9.04
C GLY A 68 -3.16 -3.58 10.32
N HIS A 69 -3.38 -4.89 10.28
CA HIS A 69 -3.94 -5.60 11.43
C HIS A 69 -2.93 -5.66 12.58
N ARG A 70 -3.40 -5.48 13.83
CA ARG A 70 -2.56 -5.46 15.05
C ARG A 70 -1.59 -6.64 15.21
N SER A 71 -1.91 -7.80 14.64
CA SER A 71 -1.08 -9.01 14.75
C SER A 71 -0.01 -9.14 13.66
N VAL A 72 -0.13 -8.37 12.57
CA VAL A 72 0.77 -8.45 11.41
C VAL A 72 1.52 -7.12 11.19
N GLY A 73 1.01 -6.04 11.79
CA GLY A 73 1.53 -4.69 11.58
C GLY A 73 1.33 -4.21 10.14
N GLY A 74 2.11 -3.22 9.73
CA GLY A 74 2.20 -2.81 8.34
C GLY A 74 1.03 -1.95 7.89
N ILE A 75 0.85 -1.93 6.59
CA ILE A 75 -0.13 -1.13 5.88
C ILE A 75 -1.10 -2.07 5.17
N ARG A 76 -2.37 -1.69 5.11
CA ARG A 76 -3.41 -2.40 4.36
C ARG A 76 -4.28 -1.42 3.59
N ALA A 77 -4.10 -1.38 2.27
CA ALA A 77 -4.99 -0.63 1.38
C ALA A 77 -6.22 -1.49 1.03
N SER A 78 -7.41 -1.00 1.36
CA SER A 78 -8.67 -1.71 1.12
C SER A 78 -9.46 -1.05 0.00
N LEU A 79 -9.51 -1.68 -1.17
CA LEU A 79 -10.00 -1.15 -2.44
C LEU A 79 -11.47 -1.50 -2.68
N TYR A 80 -12.32 -1.22 -1.70
CA TYR A 80 -13.76 -1.40 -1.83
C TYR A 80 -14.36 -0.45 -2.89
N ASN A 81 -15.63 -0.65 -3.25
CA ASN A 81 -16.29 0.07 -4.34
C ASN A 81 -16.26 1.60 -4.20
N ALA A 82 -16.20 2.13 -2.98
CA ALA A 82 -16.13 3.56 -2.72
C ALA A 82 -14.76 4.18 -3.06
N VAL A 83 -13.70 3.37 -3.11
CA VAL A 83 -12.36 3.84 -3.48
C VAL A 83 -12.32 3.99 -4.99
N THR A 84 -12.00 5.17 -5.49
CA THR A 84 -11.90 5.48 -6.92
C THR A 84 -10.52 5.10 -7.49
N LEU A 85 -10.33 5.21 -8.80
CA LEU A 85 -9.00 5.02 -9.39
C LEU A 85 -8.07 6.20 -9.03
N ASP A 86 -8.62 7.40 -8.90
CA ASP A 86 -7.86 8.59 -8.53
C ASP A 86 -7.33 8.50 -7.09
N ASP A 87 -8.10 7.94 -6.16
CA ASP A 87 -7.64 7.66 -4.79
C ASP A 87 -6.44 6.71 -4.79
N VAL A 88 -6.48 5.69 -5.65
CA VAL A 88 -5.38 4.72 -5.80
C VAL A 88 -4.16 5.38 -6.45
N ASN A 89 -4.36 6.21 -7.47
CA ASN A 89 -3.27 6.98 -8.09
C ASN A 89 -2.62 7.94 -7.09
N LEU A 90 -3.41 8.58 -6.23
CA LEU A 90 -2.90 9.46 -5.18
C LEU A 90 -2.07 8.66 -4.17
N LEU A 91 -2.55 7.48 -3.74
CA LEU A 91 -1.79 6.58 -2.87
C LEU A 91 -0.48 6.12 -3.53
N VAL A 92 -0.51 5.71 -4.79
CA VAL A 92 0.70 5.31 -5.54
C VAL A 92 1.68 6.47 -5.66
N LYS A 93 1.20 7.68 -5.95
CA LYS A 93 2.04 8.88 -6.00
C LYS A 93 2.72 9.13 -4.64
N PHE A 94 1.94 9.08 -3.56
CA PHE A 94 2.46 9.20 -2.20
C PHE A 94 3.50 8.12 -1.89
N MET A 95 3.24 6.85 -2.24
CA MET A 95 4.20 5.75 -2.05
C MET A 95 5.53 6.01 -2.77
N ASN A 96 5.49 6.56 -3.98
CA ASN A 96 6.71 6.89 -4.73
C ASN A 96 7.46 8.08 -4.12
N GLU A 97 6.75 9.08 -3.61
CA GLU A 97 7.36 10.24 -2.92
C GLU A 97 7.99 9.81 -1.59
N PHE A 98 7.28 9.01 -0.80
CA PHE A 98 7.76 8.45 0.45
C PHE A 98 9.00 7.57 0.23
N LEU A 99 9.01 6.73 -0.81
CA LEU A 99 10.17 5.93 -1.21
C LEU A 99 11.39 6.82 -1.53
N LYS A 100 11.19 7.92 -2.27
CA LYS A 100 12.31 8.83 -2.59
C LYS A 100 12.88 9.53 -1.36
N GLN A 101 12.05 9.75 -0.34
CA GLN A 101 12.44 10.47 0.86
C GLN A 101 13.09 9.56 1.91
N TYR A 102 12.67 8.28 1.99
CA TYR A 102 13.04 7.37 3.07
C TYR A 102 13.65 6.04 2.63
N GLY A 103 13.71 5.77 1.32
CA GLY A 103 14.27 4.55 0.73
C GLY A 103 15.75 4.61 0.40
#